data_AF-A0A661G8V5-F1
#
_entry.id   AF-A0A661G8V5-F1
#
_cell.length_a   1.000
_cell.length_b   1.000
_cell.length_c   1.000
_cell.angle_alpha   90.00
_cell.angle_beta   90.00
_cell.angle_gamma   90.00
#
_symmetry.space_group_name_H-M   'P 1'
#
loop_
_entity.id
_entity.type
_entity.pdbx_description
1 polymer ?
#
loop_
_entity_poly.entity_id
_entity_poly.type
_entity_poly.pdbx_seq_one_letter_code
_entity_poly.pdbx_strand_id
1 'polypeptide(L)'
;MRARYILIPLLVALAAIPIGYAYVGWSQSGPGIGRYAQDWEPEPVQGYWDPAAFYTAPQTVAGVFEGKQCVTCHEAATPAIVVDWRASRHAQAETPIFCPACHGEDHQRLHLPDPAVCGNCHATQHGEFLDEARYGFPSHVLAMVRAVEAPHFVDKPKAEVQSCVQCHSVATKCDSCHTRHRFSAAEARRPEACITCHSGPPHPDDTTYFASAHGRIYLEEGAGWDW
;
A
#
# COMPACT_ATOMS: atom_id res chain seq x y z
N MET A 1 11.46 -19.68 51.84
CA MET A 1 11.43 -19.87 50.36
C MET A 1 12.87 -19.97 49.87
N ARG A 2 13.30 -21.06 49.21
CA ARG A 2 14.71 -21.22 48.79
C ARG A 2 14.99 -20.26 47.61
N ALA A 3 16.04 -19.43 47.68
CA ALA A 3 16.40 -18.42 46.66
C ALA A 3 16.42 -18.96 45.21
N ARG A 4 16.72 -20.25 45.02
CA ARG A 4 16.63 -20.96 43.74
C ARG A 4 15.26 -20.87 43.04
N TYR A 5 14.16 -20.80 43.79
CA TYR A 5 12.81 -20.69 43.21
C TYR A 5 12.53 -19.32 42.58
N ILE A 6 13.37 -18.32 42.87
CA ILE A 6 13.28 -16.97 42.30
C ILE A 6 14.39 -16.78 41.25
N LEU A 7 15.62 -17.22 41.56
CA LEU A 7 16.77 -17.05 40.68
C LEU A 7 16.66 -17.88 39.39
N ILE A 8 16.13 -19.11 39.43
CA ILE A 8 16.01 -19.94 38.23
C ILE A 8 15.00 -19.33 37.23
N PRO A 9 13.76 -18.97 37.62
CA PRO A 9 12.83 -18.30 36.69
C PRO A 9 13.37 -16.98 36.15
N LEU A 10 14.07 -16.18 36.99
CA LEU A 10 14.67 -14.93 36.54
C LEU A 10 15.76 -15.15 35.49
N LEU A 11 16.67 -16.11 35.70
CA LEU A 11 17.71 -16.44 34.73
C LEU A 11 17.12 -17.01 33.43
N VAL A 12 16.08 -17.84 33.52
CA VAL A 12 15.36 -18.33 32.33
C VAL A 12 14.71 -17.17 31.59
N ALA A 13 14.03 -16.25 32.27
CA ALA A 13 13.42 -15.08 31.63
C ALA A 13 14.47 -14.16 30.98
N LEU A 14 15.59 -13.90 31.67
CA LEU A 14 16.70 -13.09 31.17
C LEU A 14 17.35 -13.67 29.91
N ALA A 15 17.32 -15.00 29.72
CA ALA A 15 17.79 -15.63 28.50
C ALA A 15 16.68 -15.77 27.44
N ALA A 16 15.49 -16.20 27.82
CA ALA A 16 14.40 -16.49 26.90
C ALA A 16 13.87 -15.24 26.18
N ILE A 17 13.81 -14.09 26.87
CA ILE A 17 13.36 -12.83 26.27
C ILE A 17 14.28 -12.40 25.10
N PRO A 18 15.60 -12.21 25.29
CA PRO A 18 16.47 -11.82 24.17
C PRO A 18 16.57 -12.90 23.09
N ILE A 19 16.52 -14.19 23.45
CA ILE A 19 16.44 -15.28 22.46
C ILE A 19 15.17 -15.16 21.62
N GLY A 20 14.03 -14.87 22.25
CA GLY A 20 12.76 -14.66 21.57
C GLY A 20 12.81 -13.47 20.60
N TYR A 21 13.35 -12.33 21.03
CA TYR A 21 13.55 -11.18 20.14
C TYR A 21 14.50 -11.50 18.98
N ALA A 22 15.60 -12.21 19.25
CA ALA A 22 16.54 -12.64 18.21
C ALA A 22 15.87 -13.60 17.21
N TYR A 23 15.04 -14.53 17.69
CA TYR A 23 14.27 -15.43 16.84
C TYR A 23 13.28 -14.68 15.95
N VAL A 24 12.54 -13.71 16.50
CA VAL A 24 11.59 -12.89 15.72
C VAL A 24 12.33 -12.05 14.67
N GLY A 25 13.45 -11.43 15.06
CA GLY A 25 14.28 -10.67 14.12
C GLY A 25 14.80 -11.54 12.99
N TRP A 26 15.26 -12.75 13.30
CA TRP A 26 15.69 -13.73 12.30
C TRP A 26 14.55 -14.22 11.41
N SER A 27 13.38 -14.55 11.96
CA SER A 27 12.24 -15.03 11.16
C SER A 27 11.73 -13.98 10.18
N GLN A 28 11.95 -12.69 10.48
CA GLN A 28 11.59 -11.56 9.63
C GLN A 28 12.71 -11.06 8.71
N SER A 29 13.93 -11.64 8.78
CA SER A 29 15.09 -11.13 8.02
C SER A 29 15.33 -11.82 6.67
N GLY A 30 14.31 -12.51 6.13
CA GLY A 30 14.40 -13.18 4.84
C GLY A 30 14.13 -12.24 3.66
N PRO A 31 14.13 -12.77 2.42
CA PRO A 31 13.87 -11.99 1.22
C PRO A 31 12.41 -11.53 1.09
N GLY A 32 11.46 -12.18 1.76
CA GLY A 32 10.07 -11.75 1.87
C GLY A 32 9.83 -10.76 3.02
N ILE A 33 8.56 -10.61 3.39
CA ILE A 33 8.13 -9.80 4.54
C ILE A 33 7.19 -10.58 5.47
N GLY A 34 7.02 -10.07 6.68
CA GLY A 34 6.17 -10.66 7.73
C GLY A 34 6.83 -11.83 8.44
N ARG A 35 6.06 -12.53 9.29
CA ARG A 35 6.52 -13.68 10.09
C ARG A 35 7.26 -14.76 9.29
N TYR A 36 6.91 -14.96 8.02
CA TYR A 36 7.44 -16.01 7.16
C TYR A 36 8.44 -15.48 6.13
N ALA A 37 9.09 -14.33 6.38
CA ALA A 37 9.99 -13.69 5.41
C ALA A 37 11.09 -14.62 4.88
N GLN A 38 11.52 -15.61 5.68
CA GLN A 38 12.51 -16.62 5.30
C GLN A 38 11.99 -17.67 4.29
N ASP A 39 10.67 -17.85 4.21
CA ASP A 39 10.05 -18.98 3.51
C ASP A 39 9.52 -18.61 2.11
N TRP A 40 9.69 -17.36 1.68
CA TRP A 40 9.24 -16.92 0.36
C TRP A 40 10.05 -15.72 -0.17
N GLU A 41 10.09 -15.59 -1.50
CA GLU A 41 10.76 -14.52 -2.22
C GLU A 41 9.75 -13.70 -3.04
N PRO A 42 9.98 -12.39 -3.22
CA PRO A 42 9.08 -11.54 -3.97
C PRO A 42 9.17 -11.76 -5.48
N GLU A 43 8.02 -11.75 -6.15
CA GLU A 43 7.98 -11.62 -7.61
C GLU A 43 8.29 -10.16 -8.01
N PRO A 44 8.88 -9.89 -9.19
CA PRO A 44 9.22 -8.53 -9.61
C PRO A 44 8.06 -7.53 -9.54
N VAL A 45 6.82 -8.00 -9.80
CA VAL A 45 5.62 -7.16 -9.74
C VAL A 45 5.30 -6.64 -8.33
N GLN A 46 5.78 -7.30 -7.28
CA GLN A 46 5.53 -6.88 -5.90
C GLN A 46 6.22 -5.57 -5.55
N GLY A 47 7.26 -5.17 -6.30
CA GLY A 47 7.81 -3.82 -6.20
C GLY A 47 6.77 -2.71 -6.44
N TYR A 48 5.64 -3.01 -7.09
CA TYR A 48 4.53 -2.07 -7.28
C TYR A 48 3.41 -2.22 -6.24
N TRP A 49 3.39 -3.33 -5.50
CA TRP A 49 2.39 -3.63 -4.47
C TRP A 49 2.88 -3.35 -3.07
N ASP A 50 4.17 -3.47 -2.80
CA ASP A 50 4.83 -3.05 -1.56
C ASP A 50 6.18 -2.39 -1.93
N PRO A 51 6.12 -1.12 -2.35
CA PRO A 51 7.30 -0.47 -2.90
C PRO A 51 8.40 -0.21 -1.88
N ALA A 52 8.04 0.03 -0.61
CA ALA A 52 9.00 0.24 0.45
C ALA A 52 9.88 -0.99 0.69
N ALA A 53 9.31 -2.19 0.51
CA ALA A 53 10.02 -3.45 0.68
C ALA A 53 10.78 -3.88 -0.59
N PHE A 54 10.18 -3.74 -1.78
CA PHE A 54 10.64 -4.48 -2.97
C PHE A 54 10.93 -3.63 -4.22
N TYR A 55 10.62 -2.33 -4.23
CA TYR A 55 10.82 -1.54 -5.44
C TYR A 55 12.30 -1.35 -5.77
N THR A 56 12.64 -1.47 -7.06
CA THR A 56 13.97 -1.15 -7.58
C THR A 56 13.85 -0.18 -8.75
N ALA A 57 14.57 0.93 -8.69
CA ALA A 57 14.55 1.96 -9.72
C ALA A 57 15.18 1.49 -11.04
N PRO A 58 14.60 1.84 -12.20
CA PRO A 58 15.20 1.55 -13.49
C PRO A 58 16.52 2.31 -13.68
N GLN A 59 17.50 1.64 -14.28
CA GLN A 59 18.83 2.22 -14.57
C GLN A 59 18.97 2.72 -16.01
N THR A 60 17.87 2.78 -16.76
CA THR A 60 17.87 3.06 -18.21
C THR A 60 18.06 4.53 -18.56
N VAL A 61 17.73 5.44 -17.65
CA VAL A 61 17.89 6.89 -17.83
C VAL A 61 18.70 7.41 -16.64
N ALA A 62 19.80 8.10 -16.93
CA ALA A 62 20.69 8.68 -15.94
C ALA A 62 20.47 10.20 -15.84
N GLY A 63 20.44 10.73 -14.62
CA GLY A 63 20.41 12.16 -14.37
C GLY A 63 19.41 12.59 -13.29
N VAL A 64 19.61 13.82 -12.84
CA VAL A 64 18.71 14.54 -11.93
C VAL A 64 17.90 15.53 -12.74
N PHE A 65 16.57 15.53 -12.57
CA PHE A 65 15.65 16.31 -13.39
C PHE A 65 14.68 17.11 -12.52
N GLU A 66 14.43 18.36 -12.92
CA GLU A 66 13.40 19.20 -12.33
C GLU A 66 12.00 18.79 -12.80
N GLY A 67 10.98 19.17 -12.02
CA GLY A 67 9.59 18.77 -12.28
C GLY A 67 9.08 19.07 -13.69
N LYS A 68 9.43 20.22 -14.27
CA LYS A 68 9.04 20.56 -15.65
C LYS A 68 9.72 19.65 -16.68
N GLN A 69 10.97 19.25 -16.45
CA GLN A 69 11.70 18.35 -17.34
C GLN A 69 11.10 16.93 -17.30
N CYS A 70 10.67 16.47 -16.12
CA CYS A 70 9.91 15.23 -15.99
C CYS A 70 8.66 15.28 -16.87
N VAL A 71 7.85 16.33 -16.75
CA VAL A 71 6.62 16.51 -17.53
C VAL A 71 6.91 16.51 -19.03
N THR A 72 7.85 17.34 -19.50
CA THR A 72 8.17 17.44 -20.93
C THR A 72 8.61 16.10 -21.55
N CYS A 73 9.41 15.31 -20.85
CA CYS A 73 9.83 13.99 -21.34
C CYS A 73 8.67 12.98 -21.30
N HIS A 74 7.93 12.95 -20.18
CA HIS A 74 6.84 11.99 -19.98
C HIS A 74 5.59 12.30 -20.80
N GLU A 75 5.45 13.49 -21.37
CA GLU A 75 4.43 13.77 -22.39
C GLU A 75 4.58 12.86 -23.61
N ALA A 76 5.82 12.51 -23.99
CA ALA A 76 6.09 11.59 -25.08
C ALA A 76 6.19 10.14 -24.59
N ALA A 77 6.86 9.90 -23.46
CA ALA A 77 7.11 8.54 -22.98
C ALA A 77 5.88 7.87 -22.34
N THR A 78 5.10 8.62 -21.56
CA THR A 78 3.92 8.12 -20.82
C THR A 78 2.79 9.17 -20.82
N PRO A 79 2.22 9.51 -21.99
CA PRO A 79 1.31 10.64 -22.15
C PRO A 79 0.11 10.61 -21.19
N ALA A 80 -0.47 9.43 -20.95
CA ALA A 80 -1.62 9.28 -20.07
C ALA A 80 -1.34 9.72 -18.63
N ILE A 81 -0.15 9.42 -18.09
CA ILE A 81 0.26 9.83 -16.74
C ILE A 81 0.29 11.36 -16.64
N VAL A 82 0.85 12.03 -17.66
CA VAL A 82 0.92 13.49 -17.68
C VAL A 82 -0.46 14.12 -17.85
N VAL A 83 -1.34 13.52 -18.67
CA VAL A 83 -2.73 13.96 -18.82
C VAL A 83 -3.48 13.90 -17.49
N ASP A 84 -3.38 12.78 -16.77
CA ASP A 84 -4.03 12.62 -15.47
C ASP A 84 -3.47 13.59 -14.44
N TRP A 85 -2.15 13.74 -14.37
CA TRP A 85 -1.51 14.69 -13.47
C TRP A 85 -1.99 16.12 -13.76
N ARG A 86 -2.03 16.56 -15.03
CA ARG A 86 -2.54 17.89 -15.42
C ARG A 86 -4.00 18.12 -15.00
N ALA A 87 -4.81 17.06 -15.03
CA ALA A 87 -6.20 17.08 -14.61
C ALA A 87 -6.39 16.99 -13.08
N SER A 88 -5.32 16.68 -12.33
CA SER A 88 -5.35 16.55 -10.87
C SER A 88 -5.31 17.90 -10.16
N ARG A 89 -5.70 17.91 -8.88
CA ARG A 89 -5.51 19.05 -7.99
C ARG A 89 -4.03 19.32 -7.70
N HIS A 90 -3.16 18.31 -7.78
CA HIS A 90 -1.71 18.48 -7.60
C HIS A 90 -1.10 19.42 -8.65
N ALA A 91 -1.49 19.29 -9.92
CA ALA A 91 -0.99 20.19 -10.97
C ALA A 91 -1.66 21.58 -10.94
N GLN A 92 -2.92 21.65 -10.47
CA GLN A 92 -3.73 22.87 -10.51
C GLN A 92 -3.66 23.72 -9.23
N ALA A 93 -2.92 23.26 -8.21
CA ALA A 93 -2.67 24.03 -7.01
C ALA A 93 -1.90 25.32 -7.31
N GLU A 94 -2.01 26.32 -6.42
CA GLU A 94 -1.26 27.59 -6.54
C GLU A 94 0.25 27.36 -6.69
N THR A 95 0.77 26.38 -5.94
CA THR A 95 2.11 25.82 -6.14
C THR A 95 1.96 24.37 -6.63
N PRO A 96 2.18 24.09 -7.92
CA PRO A 96 2.01 22.74 -8.46
C PRO A 96 2.96 21.74 -7.83
N ILE A 97 2.42 20.58 -7.46
CA ILE A 97 3.19 19.43 -6.99
C ILE A 97 3.63 18.61 -8.21
N PHE A 98 4.90 18.70 -8.57
CA PHE A 98 5.48 17.99 -9.70
C PHE A 98 5.93 16.57 -9.33
N CYS A 99 6.21 15.76 -10.35
CA CYS A 99 6.60 14.35 -10.23
C CYS A 99 7.71 14.09 -9.18
N PRO A 100 8.80 14.88 -9.11
CA PRO A 100 9.87 14.64 -8.14
C PRO A 100 9.46 14.78 -6.68
N ALA A 101 8.41 15.55 -6.38
CA ALA A 101 7.90 15.69 -5.02
C ALA A 101 7.34 14.36 -4.47
N CYS A 102 6.94 13.43 -5.35
CA CYS A 102 6.47 12.11 -4.99
C CYS A 102 7.47 11.00 -5.31
N HIS A 103 8.25 11.13 -6.39
CA HIS A 103 9.09 10.04 -6.92
C HIS A 103 10.60 10.25 -6.74
N GLY A 104 11.04 11.45 -6.36
CA GLY A 104 12.44 11.87 -6.37
C GLY A 104 12.88 12.46 -7.72
N GLU A 105 14.01 13.15 -7.70
CA GLU A 105 14.57 13.89 -8.85
C GLU A 105 15.62 13.11 -9.64
N ASP A 106 16.31 12.17 -9.00
CA ASP A 106 17.32 11.31 -9.63
C ASP A 106 16.65 10.08 -10.26
N HIS A 107 16.68 10.00 -11.59
CA HIS A 107 15.99 8.95 -12.35
C HIS A 107 16.52 7.54 -12.05
N GLN A 108 17.78 7.41 -11.59
CA GLN A 108 18.38 6.12 -11.21
C GLN A 108 18.04 5.73 -9.76
N ARG A 109 17.44 6.64 -9.01
CA ARG A 109 17.07 6.48 -7.59
C ARG A 109 15.62 6.88 -7.34
N LEU A 110 14.76 6.74 -8.35
CA LEU A 110 13.32 6.95 -8.18
C LEU A 110 12.77 5.98 -7.15
N HIS A 111 11.67 6.36 -6.52
CA HIS A 111 10.88 5.48 -5.69
C HIS A 111 9.41 5.56 -6.09
N LEU A 112 8.65 4.55 -5.70
CA LEU A 112 7.20 4.63 -5.74
C LEU A 112 6.69 5.16 -4.38
N PRO A 113 5.74 6.11 -4.37
CA PRO A 113 5.26 6.70 -3.13
C PRO A 113 4.54 5.67 -2.26
N ASP A 114 4.97 5.55 -1.01
CA ASP A 114 4.23 4.88 0.04
C ASP A 114 3.33 5.89 0.80
N PRO A 115 2.53 5.46 1.80
CA PRO A 115 1.69 6.37 2.57
C PRO A 115 2.49 7.45 3.33
N ALA A 116 3.74 7.21 3.69
CA ALA A 116 4.58 8.18 4.39
C ALA A 116 4.94 9.37 3.49
N VAL A 117 5.20 9.13 2.19
CA VAL A 117 5.39 10.21 1.21
C VAL A 117 4.17 11.11 1.15
N CYS A 118 2.97 10.53 1.11
CA CYS A 118 1.71 11.29 1.13
C CYS A 118 1.51 12.07 2.43
N GLY A 119 1.90 11.47 3.57
CA GLY A 119 1.79 12.05 4.91
C GLY A 119 2.57 13.35 5.12
N ASN A 120 3.57 13.63 4.29
CA ASN A 120 4.31 14.90 4.33
C ASN A 120 3.42 16.12 4.03
N CYS A 121 2.33 15.93 3.30
CA CYS A 121 1.34 16.99 3.00
C CYS A 121 -0.06 16.66 3.55
N HIS A 122 -0.43 15.38 3.58
CA HIS A 122 -1.75 14.89 4.01
C HIS A 122 -1.70 14.28 5.41
N ALA A 123 -1.15 15.04 6.37
CA ALA A 123 -0.90 14.55 7.73
C ALA A 123 -2.16 14.04 8.44
N THR A 124 -3.31 14.69 8.22
CA THR A 124 -4.59 14.27 8.80
C THR A 124 -5.04 12.91 8.25
N GLN A 125 -5.15 12.78 6.92
CA GLN A 125 -5.61 11.54 6.28
C GLN A 125 -4.64 10.38 6.55
N HIS A 126 -3.33 10.66 6.53
CA HIS A 126 -2.33 9.66 6.88
C HIS A 126 -2.45 9.22 8.34
N GLY A 127 -2.66 10.17 9.26
CA GLY A 127 -2.92 9.87 10.67
C GLY A 127 -4.16 9.01 10.87
N GLU A 128 -5.28 9.34 10.22
CA GLU A 128 -6.53 8.57 10.25
C GLU A 128 -6.35 7.15 9.68
N PHE A 129 -5.61 7.01 8.58
CA PHE A 129 -5.29 5.72 8.00
C PHE A 129 -4.46 4.84 8.95
N LEU A 130 -3.41 5.41 9.57
CA LEU A 130 -2.60 4.69 10.56
C LEU A 130 -3.42 4.33 11.81
N ASP A 131 -4.41 5.14 12.15
CA ASP A 131 -5.27 4.97 13.30
C ASP A 131 -6.08 3.68 13.27
N GLU A 132 -6.39 3.17 12.07
CA GLU A 132 -7.11 1.91 11.88
C GLU A 132 -6.43 0.75 12.64
N ALA A 133 -5.11 0.78 12.81
CA ALA A 133 -4.35 -0.25 13.53
C ALA A 133 -4.81 -0.41 14.99
N ARG A 134 -5.36 0.65 15.61
CA ARG A 134 -5.89 0.59 16.98
C ARG A 134 -7.09 -0.36 17.11
N TYR A 135 -7.83 -0.57 16.04
CA TYR A 135 -8.99 -1.47 16.00
C TYR A 135 -8.61 -2.91 15.61
N GLY A 136 -7.36 -3.15 15.24
CA GLY A 136 -6.86 -4.46 14.85
C GLY A 136 -7.32 -4.86 13.44
N PHE A 137 -7.37 -6.17 13.20
CA PHE A 137 -7.82 -6.73 11.92
C PHE A 137 -9.32 -7.06 11.99
N PRO A 138 -10.10 -6.80 10.92
CA PRO A 138 -9.71 -6.25 9.61
C PRO A 138 -9.54 -4.72 9.56
N SER A 139 -8.49 -4.25 8.89
CA SER A 139 -8.19 -2.83 8.58
C SER A 139 -7.28 -2.73 7.35
N HIS A 140 -7.32 -1.61 6.64
CA HIS A 140 -6.49 -1.36 5.47
C HIS A 140 -5.00 -1.26 5.85
N VAL A 141 -4.66 -0.54 6.93
CA VAL A 141 -3.25 -0.39 7.35
C VAL A 141 -2.58 -1.72 7.69
N LEU A 142 -3.35 -2.74 8.09
CA LEU A 142 -2.85 -4.08 8.37
C LEU A 142 -3.06 -5.06 7.20
N ALA A 143 -3.58 -4.62 6.06
CA ALA A 143 -3.97 -5.53 4.97
C ALA A 143 -2.77 -6.31 4.41
N MET A 144 -1.66 -5.65 4.08
CA MET A 144 -0.48 -6.32 3.49
C MET A 144 0.13 -7.35 4.45
N VAL A 145 0.39 -6.97 5.71
CA VAL A 145 0.97 -7.90 6.69
C VAL A 145 0.07 -9.12 6.89
N ARG A 146 -1.25 -8.96 6.81
CA ARG A 146 -2.20 -10.07 6.91
C ARG A 146 -2.22 -10.97 5.69
N ALA A 147 -2.01 -10.43 4.50
CA ALA A 147 -1.88 -11.24 3.28
C ALA A 147 -0.65 -12.14 3.34
N VAL A 148 0.51 -11.56 3.64
CA VAL A 148 1.81 -12.27 3.59
C VAL A 148 2.04 -13.20 4.79
N GLU A 149 1.38 -12.94 5.93
CA GLU A 149 1.43 -13.81 7.11
C GLU A 149 0.35 -14.92 7.08
N ALA A 150 -0.44 -15.03 6.03
CA ALA A 150 -1.35 -16.16 5.88
C ALA A 150 -0.57 -17.42 5.46
N PRO A 151 -0.75 -18.58 6.10
CA PRO A 151 -0.03 -19.80 5.73
C PRO A 151 -0.18 -20.17 4.25
N HIS A 152 -1.38 -20.00 3.70
CA HIS A 152 -1.63 -20.28 2.28
C HIS A 152 -0.91 -19.31 1.33
N PHE A 153 -0.50 -18.12 1.77
CA PHE A 153 0.33 -17.24 0.95
C PHE A 153 1.72 -17.87 0.79
N VAL A 154 2.29 -18.40 1.88
CA VAL A 154 3.62 -19.03 1.89
C VAL A 154 3.60 -20.36 1.14
N ASP A 155 2.64 -21.22 1.43
CA ASP A 155 2.57 -22.60 0.94
C ASP A 155 2.23 -22.73 -0.56
N LYS A 156 1.77 -21.65 -1.19
CA LYS A 156 1.37 -21.64 -2.61
C LYS A 156 2.45 -21.03 -3.52
N PRO A 157 2.51 -21.44 -4.80
CA PRO A 157 3.35 -20.78 -5.78
C PRO A 157 3.09 -19.27 -5.80
N LYS A 158 4.16 -18.46 -5.78
CA LYS A 158 4.00 -17.01 -5.67
C LYS A 158 3.15 -16.43 -6.79
N ALA A 159 3.30 -16.95 -8.01
CA ALA A 159 2.46 -16.59 -9.16
C ALA A 159 0.94 -16.76 -8.91
N GLU A 160 0.51 -17.76 -8.12
CA GLU A 160 -0.90 -17.99 -7.78
C GLU A 160 -1.43 -16.95 -6.80
N VAL A 161 -0.59 -16.53 -5.85
CA VAL A 161 -0.98 -15.63 -4.75
C VAL A 161 -0.59 -14.16 -4.98
N GLN A 162 -0.08 -13.81 -6.17
CA GLN A 162 0.21 -12.40 -6.51
C GLN A 162 -1.05 -11.53 -6.47
N SER A 163 -2.21 -12.06 -6.85
CA SER A 163 -3.47 -11.32 -6.80
C SER A 163 -3.90 -10.99 -5.37
N CYS A 164 -3.49 -11.80 -4.38
CA CYS A 164 -3.77 -11.51 -2.96
C CYS A 164 -3.10 -10.19 -2.54
N VAL A 165 -1.81 -10.02 -2.84
CA VAL A 165 -1.08 -8.79 -2.51
C VAL A 165 -1.50 -7.61 -3.37
N GLN A 166 -2.06 -7.83 -4.56
CA GLN A 166 -2.68 -6.75 -5.33
C GLN A 166 -3.87 -6.14 -4.57
N CYS A 167 -4.81 -6.96 -4.07
CA CYS A 167 -5.95 -6.44 -3.29
C CYS A 167 -5.53 -5.85 -1.94
N HIS A 168 -4.53 -6.47 -1.29
CA HIS A 168 -4.05 -6.06 0.03
C HIS A 168 -3.00 -4.94 0.00
N SER A 169 -2.58 -4.49 -1.18
CA SER A 169 -1.67 -3.36 -1.37
C SER A 169 -2.24 -2.01 -0.92
N VAL A 170 -3.53 -1.93 -0.56
CA VAL A 170 -4.10 -0.74 0.09
C VAL A 170 -3.33 -0.31 1.35
N ALA A 171 -2.63 -1.23 2.01
CA ALA A 171 -1.79 -0.92 3.17
C ALA A 171 -0.55 -0.06 2.83
N THR A 172 -0.06 -0.17 1.60
CA THR A 172 1.30 0.25 1.19
C THR A 172 1.27 1.32 0.12
N LYS A 173 0.09 1.81 -0.28
CA LYS A 173 -0.08 2.92 -1.23
C LYS A 173 -1.42 3.62 -1.01
N CYS A 174 -1.46 4.93 -1.29
CA CYS A 174 -2.67 5.74 -1.12
C CYS A 174 -3.50 5.89 -2.42
N ASP A 175 -3.22 5.13 -3.48
CA ASP A 175 -3.88 5.30 -4.78
C ASP A 175 -4.89 4.18 -5.12
N SER A 176 -5.34 3.42 -4.11
CA SER A 176 -6.29 2.32 -4.29
C SER A 176 -7.73 2.79 -4.49
N CYS A 177 -8.13 3.91 -3.86
CA CYS A 177 -9.51 4.43 -3.94
C CYS A 177 -9.62 5.67 -4.85
N HIS A 178 -8.67 6.60 -4.76
CA HIS A 178 -8.56 7.75 -5.65
C HIS A 178 -7.32 7.55 -6.53
N THR A 179 -7.54 6.96 -7.70
CA THR A 179 -6.45 6.35 -8.46
C THR A 179 -5.44 7.37 -8.99
N ARG A 180 -4.20 6.90 -9.13
CA ARG A 180 -3.14 7.65 -9.80
C ARG A 180 -3.49 7.85 -11.28
N HIS A 181 -3.10 8.94 -11.94
CA HIS A 181 -2.38 10.11 -11.40
C HIS A 181 -3.30 11.31 -11.17
N ARG A 182 -4.62 11.07 -11.15
CA ARG A 182 -5.63 12.12 -10.97
C ARG A 182 -5.92 12.42 -9.51
N PHE A 183 -5.84 11.39 -8.64
CA PHE A 183 -6.07 11.49 -7.20
C PHE A 183 -7.37 12.22 -6.85
N SER A 184 -8.47 11.83 -7.50
CA SER A 184 -9.77 12.47 -7.37
C SER A 184 -10.49 12.01 -6.09
N ALA A 185 -10.74 12.92 -5.14
CA ALA A 185 -11.58 12.60 -3.98
C ALA A 185 -13.02 12.23 -4.39
N ALA A 186 -13.55 12.85 -5.44
CA ALA A 186 -14.86 12.52 -5.99
C ALA A 186 -14.92 11.08 -6.53
N GLU A 187 -13.82 10.57 -7.08
CA GLU A 187 -13.72 9.17 -7.54
C GLU A 187 -13.75 8.21 -6.35
N ALA A 188 -12.96 8.48 -5.31
CA ALA A 188 -12.89 7.64 -4.10
C ALA A 188 -14.20 7.55 -3.33
N ARG A 189 -15.12 8.50 -3.49
CA ARG A 189 -16.45 8.46 -2.86
C ARG A 189 -17.42 7.53 -3.56
N ARG A 190 -17.13 7.12 -4.79
CA ARG A 190 -18.02 6.25 -5.55
C ARG A 190 -17.81 4.78 -5.18
N PRO A 191 -18.87 3.95 -5.13
CA PRO A 191 -18.75 2.54 -4.80
C PRO A 191 -17.72 1.77 -5.66
N GLU A 192 -17.54 2.17 -6.92
CA GLU A 192 -16.59 1.52 -7.84
C GLU A 192 -15.14 1.55 -7.33
N ALA A 193 -14.78 2.54 -6.50
CA ALA A 193 -13.46 2.62 -5.88
C ALA A 193 -13.18 1.44 -4.92
N CYS A 194 -14.22 0.82 -4.35
CA CYS A 194 -14.09 -0.22 -3.33
C CYS A 194 -14.16 -1.63 -3.92
N ILE A 195 -15.01 -1.84 -4.93
CA ILE A 195 -15.45 -3.16 -5.38
C ILE A 195 -14.41 -3.95 -6.20
N THR A 196 -13.29 -3.33 -6.57
CA THR A 196 -12.16 -4.09 -7.12
C THR A 196 -11.63 -5.09 -6.09
N CYS A 197 -11.64 -4.71 -4.81
CA CYS A 197 -11.23 -5.56 -3.70
C CYS A 197 -12.42 -6.15 -2.95
N HIS A 198 -13.45 -5.35 -2.69
CA HIS A 198 -14.64 -5.74 -1.92
C HIS A 198 -15.69 -6.42 -2.81
N SER A 199 -15.30 -7.53 -3.43
CA SER A 199 -16.15 -8.30 -4.32
C SER A 199 -15.90 -9.80 -4.27
N GLY A 200 -16.82 -10.54 -4.89
CA GLY A 200 -16.69 -11.99 -5.08
C GLY A 200 -17.04 -12.83 -3.85
N PRO A 201 -16.87 -14.17 -3.94
CA PRO A 201 -17.38 -15.10 -2.93
C PRO A 201 -16.92 -14.88 -1.48
N PRO A 202 -15.66 -14.47 -1.18
CA PRO A 202 -15.20 -14.32 0.21
C PRO A 202 -15.85 -13.15 0.97
N HIS A 203 -16.14 -12.05 0.28
CA HIS A 203 -16.73 -10.83 0.84
C HIS A 203 -17.53 -10.10 -0.27
N PRO A 204 -18.79 -10.53 -0.52
CA PRO A 204 -19.60 -10.10 -1.66
C PRO A 204 -20.25 -8.72 -1.42
N ASP A 205 -19.48 -7.74 -0.94
CA ASP A 205 -19.96 -6.42 -0.57
C ASP A 205 -20.51 -5.67 -1.80
N ASP A 206 -19.88 -5.83 -2.96
CA ASP A 206 -20.33 -5.33 -4.25
C ASP A 206 -21.76 -5.78 -4.59
N THR A 207 -21.99 -7.09 -4.64
CA THR A 207 -23.28 -7.68 -5.02
C THR A 207 -24.34 -7.35 -3.97
N THR A 208 -23.97 -7.34 -2.69
CA THR A 208 -24.88 -6.99 -1.59
C THR A 208 -25.30 -5.53 -1.68
N TYR A 209 -24.37 -4.61 -1.92
CA TYR A 209 -24.66 -3.19 -2.06
C TYR A 209 -25.49 -2.91 -3.32
N PHE A 210 -25.07 -3.36 -4.50
CA PHE A 210 -25.76 -3.06 -5.76
C PHE A 210 -27.12 -3.75 -5.90
N ALA A 211 -27.35 -4.88 -5.20
CA ALA A 211 -28.67 -5.51 -5.13
C ALA A 211 -29.62 -4.84 -4.11
N SER A 212 -29.10 -4.00 -3.21
CA SER A 212 -29.90 -3.28 -2.23
C SER A 212 -30.63 -2.08 -2.83
N ALA A 213 -31.65 -1.56 -2.13
CA ALA A 213 -32.31 -0.32 -2.52
C ALA A 213 -31.34 0.87 -2.64
N HIS A 214 -30.33 0.96 -1.75
CA HIS A 214 -29.31 2.02 -1.82
C HIS A 214 -28.50 1.93 -3.13
N GLY A 215 -28.05 0.73 -3.49
CA GLY A 215 -27.31 0.51 -4.73
C GLY A 215 -28.17 0.74 -5.97
N ARG A 216 -29.45 0.39 -5.93
CA ARG A 216 -30.40 0.67 -7.02
C ARG A 216 -30.56 2.17 -7.29
N ILE A 217 -30.76 2.96 -6.23
CA ILE A 217 -30.84 4.43 -6.34
C ILE A 217 -29.51 4.99 -6.86
N TYR A 218 -28.37 4.52 -6.32
CA TYR A 218 -27.05 4.93 -6.81
C TYR A 218 -26.87 4.66 -8.32
N LEU A 219 -27.28 3.49 -8.82
CA LEU A 219 -27.16 3.15 -10.24
C LEU A 219 -28.08 3.99 -11.13
N GLU A 220 -29.23 4.42 -10.63
CA GLU A 220 -30.21 5.20 -11.38
C GLU A 220 -29.89 6.70 -11.37
N GLU A 221 -29.42 7.23 -10.23
CA GLU A 221 -29.30 8.66 -10.00
C GLU A 221 -27.85 9.14 -9.82
N GLY A 222 -26.93 8.24 -9.47
CA GLY A 222 -25.57 8.59 -9.02
C GLY A 222 -24.70 9.29 -10.06
N ALA A 223 -25.05 9.21 -11.35
CA ALA A 223 -24.40 9.99 -12.39
C ALA A 223 -24.68 11.51 -12.30
N GLY A 224 -25.78 11.90 -11.65
CA GLY A 224 -26.20 13.29 -11.46
C GLY A 224 -25.86 13.90 -10.10
N TRP A 225 -25.23 13.14 -9.20
CA TRP A 225 -24.85 13.63 -7.87
C TRP A 225 -23.61 14.52 -7.92
N ASP A 226 -23.52 15.45 -6.96
CA ASP A 226 -22.31 16.23 -6.69
C ASP A 226 -21.38 15.43 -5.78
N TRP A 227 -20.31 14.89 -6.35
CA TRP A 227 -19.39 13.94 -5.70
C TRP A 227 -18.19 14.61 -5.03
#